data_AF-A0AAT9I706-F1
#
_entry.id   AF-A0AAT9I706-F1
#
_cell.length_a   1.000
_cell.length_b   1.000
_cell.length_c   1.000
_cell.angle_alpha   90.00
_cell.angle_beta   90.00
_cell.angle_gamma   90.00
#
_symmetry.space_group_name_H-M   'P 1'
#
loop_
_entity.id
_entity.type
_entity.pdbx_description
1 polymer ?
#
loop_
_entity_poly.entity_id
_entity_poly.type
_entity_poly.pdbx_seq_one_letter_code
_entity_poly.pdbx_strand_id
1 'polypeptide(L)'
;MKQVLYISIFVILLAADAMGQAGAGMKLGQNDKHYKDSLERAGYPYRFPIWGSKVVQKGFNLQYPVGAMLNFTTGKQEVNITDLKVGFNDKEPVPLDFIQFGKVEAHMQSVTTRLDLWVLPFLDIYGILGLVQAKTDVQINAPFQFSSEAKFKGYTMGMGTTLAGGYHGIITISDINYTWTHLDKLDDVVKTLMLTPRIGYNFSFKEHVNKSLALWLGATGFYVNQTTSGAIDLSDLKPQMSEEQIDEILAETAGWYQSLTKPQQVVVKGIAEAIKHKLDGLPDDIIVNYSLKKNPVSHWSLVAGGQYQFNKRWQVRTEVGFLGGRTSLLLSGNYRWRW
;
A
#
# COMPACT_ATOMS: atom_id res chain seq x y z
N MET A 1 -38.34 0.10 2.10
CA MET A 1 -37.19 -0.66 1.55
C MET A 1 -35.93 0.13 1.85
N LYS A 2 -35.04 -0.47 2.65
CA LYS A 2 -33.95 0.17 3.39
C LYS A 2 -32.87 0.71 2.43
N GLN A 3 -32.74 2.03 2.34
CA GLN A 3 -31.52 2.69 1.87
C GLN A 3 -30.70 3.00 3.11
N VAL A 4 -29.75 2.13 3.46
CA VAL A 4 -28.76 2.43 4.50
C VAL A 4 -27.48 2.78 3.78
N LEU A 5 -27.24 4.09 3.74
CA LEU A 5 -26.03 4.73 3.27
C LEU A 5 -24.99 4.52 4.37
N TYR A 6 -24.21 3.44 4.26
CA TYR A 6 -23.05 3.26 5.13
C TYR A 6 -21.99 4.24 4.62
N ILE A 7 -21.82 5.24 5.48
CA ILE A 7 -20.81 6.27 5.71
C ILE A 7 -19.65 5.87 6.65
N SER A 8 -18.74 4.91 6.41
CA SER A 8 -17.57 4.37 7.15
C SER A 8 -16.23 4.72 6.48
N ILE A 9 -15.24 5.41 7.09
CA ILE A 9 -13.85 5.47 6.55
C ILE A 9 -12.80 5.56 7.68
N PHE A 10 -12.04 4.52 8.03
CA PHE A 10 -10.83 4.60 8.88
C PHE A 10 -9.73 3.73 8.23
N VAL A 11 -8.49 4.22 8.11
CA VAL A 11 -7.20 3.50 7.81
C VAL A 11 -6.68 3.68 6.37
N ILE A 12 -5.70 4.56 6.13
CA ILE A 12 -4.20 4.55 6.26
C ILE A 12 -3.43 3.85 5.11
N LEU A 13 -2.85 4.74 4.29
CA LEU A 13 -1.55 4.86 3.59
C LEU A 13 -0.62 3.67 3.30
N LEU A 14 -1.11 2.44 3.21
CA LEU A 14 -0.43 1.44 2.39
C LEU A 14 -1.43 1.05 1.30
N ALA A 15 -0.97 1.02 0.05
CA ALA A 15 -1.71 0.44 -1.05
C ALA A 15 -0.91 -0.78 -1.47
N ALA A 16 -1.55 -1.70 -2.15
CA ALA A 16 -0.85 -2.89 -2.57
C ALA A 16 0.21 -2.53 -3.64
N ASP A 17 1.46 -2.47 -3.20
CA ASP A 17 2.61 -2.13 -4.05
C ASP A 17 2.71 -3.17 -5.19
N ALA A 18 2.58 -2.71 -6.43
CA ALA A 18 2.97 -3.47 -7.61
C ALA A 18 4.26 -2.86 -8.16
N MET A 19 5.40 -3.48 -7.88
CA MET A 19 6.71 -2.92 -8.20
C MET A 19 7.22 -3.37 -9.57
N GLY A 20 7.77 -2.43 -10.35
CA GLY A 20 8.16 -2.59 -11.77
C GLY A 20 9.41 -3.42 -12.06
N GLN A 21 9.43 -4.15 -13.19
CA GLN A 21 10.45 -5.14 -13.53
C GLN A 21 11.78 -4.57 -14.08
N ALA A 22 12.90 -5.23 -13.77
CA ALA A 22 14.20 -4.99 -14.39
C ALA A 22 14.22 -5.58 -15.81
N GLY A 23 13.58 -4.89 -16.76
CA GLY A 23 13.14 -5.52 -18.01
C GLY A 23 13.69 -4.96 -19.32
N ALA A 24 14.44 -3.85 -19.31
CA ALA A 24 14.81 -3.12 -20.53
C ALA A 24 15.82 -3.82 -21.46
N GLY A 25 16.18 -5.07 -21.14
CA GLY A 25 17.24 -5.81 -21.79
C GLY A 25 18.62 -5.21 -21.54
N MET A 26 19.64 -6.06 -21.67
CA MET A 26 21.04 -5.63 -21.50
C MET A 26 21.80 -5.76 -22.80
N LYS A 27 22.68 -4.79 -23.06
CA LYS A 27 23.65 -4.87 -24.15
C LYS A 27 24.65 -5.97 -23.84
N LEU A 28 24.71 -6.97 -24.72
CA LEU A 28 25.63 -8.09 -24.63
C LEU A 28 27.08 -7.63 -24.86
N GLY A 29 28.03 -8.26 -24.15
CA GLY A 29 29.45 -7.94 -24.21
C GLY A 29 30.05 -8.19 -25.60
N GLN A 30 31.23 -7.63 -25.89
CA GLN A 30 31.91 -7.84 -27.18
C GLN A 30 32.32 -9.31 -27.41
N ASN A 31 32.49 -10.10 -26.34
CA ASN A 31 32.89 -11.50 -26.40
C ASN A 31 31.72 -12.47 -26.64
N ASP A 32 30.47 -11.99 -26.64
CA ASP A 32 29.26 -12.80 -26.83
C ASP A 32 28.88 -12.96 -28.32
N LYS A 33 29.88 -13.01 -29.23
CA LYS A 33 29.67 -13.01 -30.69
C LYS A 33 28.75 -14.15 -31.14
N HIS A 34 28.98 -15.38 -30.68
CA HIS A 34 28.12 -16.52 -31.05
C HIS A 34 26.65 -16.36 -30.65
N TYR A 35 26.37 -15.72 -29.50
CA TYR A 35 25.01 -15.47 -29.04
C TYR A 35 24.36 -14.30 -29.79
N LYS A 36 25.12 -13.24 -30.08
CA LYS A 36 24.69 -12.13 -30.96
C LYS A 36 24.34 -12.63 -32.36
N ASP A 37 25.22 -13.42 -32.96
CA ASP A 37 25.01 -14.02 -34.28
C ASP A 37 23.82 -14.98 -34.29
N SER A 38 23.54 -15.66 -33.17
CA SER A 38 22.33 -16.49 -33.02
C SER A 38 21.05 -15.65 -32.95
N LEU A 39 21.08 -14.49 -32.28
CA LEU A 39 19.94 -13.59 -32.16
C LEU A 39 19.66 -12.86 -33.48
N GLU A 40 20.70 -12.45 -34.20
CA GLU A 40 20.58 -11.84 -35.52
C GLU A 40 20.01 -12.83 -36.55
N ARG A 41 20.46 -14.09 -36.53
CA ARG A 41 19.96 -15.15 -37.44
C ARG A 41 18.54 -15.62 -37.13
N ALA A 42 18.14 -15.67 -35.86
CA ALA A 42 16.81 -16.13 -35.47
C ALA A 42 15.70 -15.15 -35.83
N GLY A 43 16.04 -13.88 -36.12
CA GLY A 43 15.07 -12.82 -36.30
C GLY A 43 14.29 -12.52 -35.00
N TYR A 44 13.47 -11.48 -35.04
CA TYR A 44 12.58 -11.13 -33.93
C TYR A 44 11.14 -11.45 -34.31
N PRO A 45 10.62 -12.64 -33.92
CA PRO A 45 9.33 -13.12 -34.42
C PRO A 45 8.14 -12.53 -33.66
N TYR A 46 8.36 -11.66 -32.67
CA TYR A 46 7.31 -11.15 -31.79
C TYR A 46 6.82 -9.79 -32.25
N ARG A 47 5.52 -9.53 -32.04
CA ARG A 47 4.93 -8.21 -32.28
C ARG A 47 5.41 -7.17 -31.26
N PHE A 48 5.70 -7.62 -30.04
CA PHE A 48 6.07 -6.78 -28.91
C PHE A 48 7.38 -7.23 -28.24
N PRO A 49 8.12 -6.30 -27.62
CA PRO A 49 7.98 -4.84 -27.75
C PRO A 49 8.14 -4.32 -29.18
N ILE A 50 7.41 -3.25 -29.48
CA ILE A 50 7.60 -2.44 -30.69
C ILE A 50 9.07 -1.99 -30.71
N TRP A 51 9.76 -2.14 -31.84
CA TRP A 51 11.22 -1.96 -31.99
C TRP A 51 12.10 -3.04 -31.38
N GLY A 52 11.54 -4.15 -30.89
CA GLY A 52 12.30 -5.28 -30.37
C GLY A 52 13.34 -5.80 -31.37
N SER A 53 12.99 -5.90 -32.66
CA SER A 53 13.91 -6.29 -33.74
C SER A 53 15.15 -5.38 -33.83
N LYS A 54 14.93 -4.06 -33.87
CA LYS A 54 16.01 -3.07 -33.94
C LYS A 54 16.92 -3.12 -32.72
N VAL A 55 16.35 -3.36 -31.53
CA VAL A 55 17.11 -3.43 -30.27
C VAL A 55 17.90 -4.74 -30.18
N VAL A 56 17.31 -5.86 -30.60
CA VAL A 56 18.01 -7.16 -30.67
C VAL A 56 19.16 -7.11 -31.67
N GLN A 57 18.98 -6.51 -32.85
CA GLN A 57 20.06 -6.27 -33.84
C GLN A 57 21.20 -5.41 -33.27
N LYS A 58 20.91 -4.53 -32.31
CA LYS A 58 21.95 -3.76 -31.58
C LYS A 58 22.63 -4.57 -30.48
N GLY A 59 22.34 -5.87 -30.37
CA GLY A 59 22.94 -6.80 -29.43
C GLY A 59 22.33 -6.75 -28.03
N PHE A 60 21.07 -6.36 -27.88
CA PHE A 60 20.37 -6.39 -26.60
C PHE A 60 19.61 -7.70 -26.40
N ASN A 61 19.76 -8.31 -25.22
CA ASN A 61 18.95 -9.46 -24.84
C ASN A 61 17.65 -9.00 -24.16
N LEU A 62 16.54 -9.03 -24.90
CA LEU A 62 15.22 -8.69 -24.37
C LEU A 62 14.57 -9.86 -23.64
N GLN A 63 13.82 -9.54 -22.59
CA GLN A 63 12.90 -10.49 -21.95
C GLN A 63 11.65 -10.72 -22.80
N TYR A 64 10.87 -11.74 -22.46
CA TYR A 64 9.61 -11.97 -23.15
C TYR A 64 8.59 -10.86 -22.87
N PRO A 65 7.74 -10.49 -23.84
CA PRO A 65 6.94 -9.29 -23.75
C PRO A 65 5.78 -9.40 -22.76
N VAL A 66 5.17 -10.57 -22.58
CA VAL A 66 4.01 -10.75 -21.70
C VAL A 66 4.44 -11.36 -20.38
N GLY A 67 3.90 -10.86 -19.27
CA GLY A 67 4.23 -11.28 -17.92
C GLY A 67 3.02 -11.42 -17.00
N ALA A 68 3.14 -12.33 -16.04
CA ALA A 68 2.25 -12.48 -14.90
C ALA A 68 3.10 -12.56 -13.63
N MET A 69 2.84 -11.68 -12.67
CA MET A 69 3.56 -11.59 -11.41
C MET A 69 2.60 -11.75 -10.25
N LEU A 70 2.93 -12.62 -9.31
CA LEU A 70 2.27 -12.72 -8.01
C LEU A 70 3.15 -12.03 -6.97
N ASN A 71 2.56 -11.11 -6.21
CA ASN A 71 3.21 -10.36 -5.14
C ASN A 71 2.57 -10.66 -3.80
N PHE A 72 3.40 -10.82 -2.78
CA PHE A 72 3.02 -10.69 -1.39
C PHE A 72 3.70 -9.45 -0.82
N THR A 73 2.92 -8.54 -0.26
CA THR A 73 3.45 -7.31 0.38
C THR A 73 2.98 -7.27 1.81
N THR A 74 3.89 -7.00 2.74
CA THR A 74 3.57 -6.69 4.13
C THR A 74 4.29 -5.42 4.54
N GLY A 75 3.65 -4.59 5.35
CA GLY A 75 4.26 -3.35 5.78
C GLY A 75 3.61 -2.73 7.00
N LYS A 76 4.32 -1.76 7.56
CA LYS A 76 3.91 -0.94 8.69
C LYS A 76 4.12 0.51 8.32
N GLN A 77 3.21 1.37 8.74
CA GLN A 77 3.31 2.80 8.53
C GLN A 77 2.79 3.60 9.71
N GLU A 78 3.57 4.60 10.10
CA GLU A 78 3.16 5.61 11.05
C GLU A 78 2.33 6.71 10.37
N VAL A 79 1.29 7.17 11.08
CA VAL A 79 0.38 8.19 10.60
C VAL A 79 0.11 9.25 11.64
N ASN A 80 0.02 10.49 11.17
CA ASN A 80 -0.45 11.61 11.95
C ASN A 80 -1.96 11.76 11.71
N ILE A 81 -2.74 11.71 12.79
CA ILE A 81 -4.18 12.01 12.77
C ILE A 81 -4.38 13.44 13.25
N THR A 82 -5.14 14.22 12.48
CA THR A 82 -5.56 15.59 12.84
C THR A 82 -7.06 15.78 12.58
N ASP A 83 -7.64 16.86 13.09
CA ASP A 83 -9.03 17.27 12.83
C ASP A 83 -10.08 16.19 13.16
N LEU A 84 -9.91 15.45 14.27
CA LEU A 84 -10.90 14.46 14.71
C LEU A 84 -12.22 15.15 15.07
N LYS A 85 -13.31 14.69 14.45
CA LYS A 85 -14.70 15.01 14.80
C LYS A 85 -15.45 13.70 15.04
N VAL A 86 -16.34 13.67 16.02
CA VAL A 86 -17.15 12.50 16.36
C VAL A 86 -18.60 12.91 16.60
N GLY A 87 -19.54 12.12 16.10
CA GLY A 87 -20.98 12.26 16.25
C GLY A 87 -21.65 10.93 16.61
N PHE A 88 -22.87 11.00 17.13
CA PHE A 88 -23.63 9.86 17.66
C PHE A 88 -25.05 9.87 17.08
N ASN A 89 -25.57 8.70 16.67
CA ASN A 89 -26.96 8.52 16.21
C ASN A 89 -27.43 9.65 15.25
N ASP A 90 -26.66 9.86 14.18
CA ASP A 90 -26.92 10.88 13.14
C ASP A 90 -26.84 12.35 13.59
N LYS A 91 -26.34 12.63 14.80
CA LYS A 91 -26.01 14.01 15.22
C LYS A 91 -24.77 14.53 14.52
N GLU A 92 -24.74 15.85 14.35
CA GLU A 92 -23.64 16.56 13.69
C GLU A 92 -22.30 16.31 14.42
N PRO A 93 -21.25 15.85 13.72
CA PRO A 93 -19.96 15.55 14.35
C PRO A 93 -19.32 16.76 15.02
N VAL A 94 -18.97 16.62 16.29
CA VAL A 94 -18.33 17.66 17.10
C VAL A 94 -16.81 17.47 17.06
N PRO A 95 -16.00 18.53 16.90
CA PRO A 95 -14.55 18.43 17.00
C PRO A 95 -14.12 17.97 18.40
N LEU A 96 -13.25 16.95 18.44
CA LEU A 96 -12.62 16.44 19.65
C LEU A 96 -11.14 16.84 19.67
N ASP A 97 -10.89 18.14 19.67
CA ASP A 97 -9.56 18.78 19.66
C ASP A 97 -8.74 18.55 20.94
N PHE A 98 -9.40 18.20 22.04
CA PHE A 98 -8.77 17.84 23.31
C PHE A 98 -8.14 16.43 23.30
N ILE A 99 -8.41 15.61 22.28
CA ILE A 99 -7.82 14.27 22.14
C ILE A 99 -6.40 14.38 21.62
N GLN A 100 -5.45 13.88 22.39
CA GLN A 100 -4.06 13.77 21.95
C GLN A 100 -3.78 12.33 21.54
N PHE A 101 -3.59 12.12 20.24
CA PHE A 101 -3.15 10.83 19.72
C PHE A 101 -1.70 10.56 20.10
N GLY A 102 -1.44 9.34 20.55
CA GLY A 102 -0.10 8.78 20.63
C GLY A 102 0.36 8.29 19.25
N LYS A 103 1.24 7.29 19.25
CA LYS A 103 1.70 6.68 18.00
C LYS A 103 0.55 5.89 17.36
N VAL A 104 0.20 6.24 16.12
CA VAL A 104 -0.75 5.48 15.30
C VAL A 104 0.02 4.70 14.25
N GLU A 105 -0.06 3.37 14.32
CA GLU A 105 0.62 2.46 13.40
C GLU A 105 -0.43 1.67 12.60
N ALA A 106 -0.29 1.69 11.28
CA ALA A 106 -1.07 0.86 10.38
C ALA A 106 -0.24 -0.27 9.80
N HIS A 107 -0.77 -1.46 9.89
CA HIS A 107 -0.26 -2.68 9.30
C HIS A 107 -1.06 -3.02 8.06
N MET A 108 -0.37 -3.36 6.98
CA MET A 108 -1.01 -3.86 5.77
C MET A 108 -0.35 -5.15 5.30
N GLN A 109 -1.18 -6.07 4.84
CA GLN A 109 -0.79 -7.24 4.08
C GLN A 109 -1.61 -7.31 2.80
N SER A 110 -0.99 -7.67 1.69
CA SER A 110 -1.68 -7.85 0.42
C SER A 110 -1.10 -8.97 -0.40
N VAL A 111 -1.96 -9.59 -1.19
CA VAL A 111 -1.58 -10.51 -2.26
C VAL A 111 -2.12 -9.94 -3.56
N THR A 112 -1.24 -9.56 -4.48
CA THR A 112 -1.64 -8.99 -5.78
C THR A 112 -1.10 -9.81 -6.93
N THR A 113 -1.90 -9.87 -7.99
CA THR A 113 -1.46 -10.33 -9.30
C THR A 113 -1.33 -9.13 -10.22
N ARG A 114 -0.22 -9.09 -10.96
CA ARG A 114 0.04 -8.12 -12.01
C ARG A 114 0.13 -8.84 -13.35
N LEU A 115 -0.63 -8.38 -14.33
CA LEU A 115 -0.52 -8.84 -15.72
C LEU A 115 0.06 -7.71 -16.55
N ASP A 116 1.16 -7.97 -17.25
CA ASP A 116 1.96 -6.93 -17.90
C ASP A 116 2.36 -7.24 -19.35
N LEU A 117 2.63 -6.17 -20.09
CA LEU A 117 3.08 -6.19 -21.47
C LEU A 117 4.15 -5.11 -21.70
N TRP A 118 5.32 -5.53 -22.17
CA TRP A 118 6.33 -4.62 -22.71
C TRP A 118 5.92 -4.16 -24.10
N VAL A 119 5.32 -2.96 -24.15
CA VAL A 119 4.87 -2.34 -25.40
C VAL A 119 6.06 -1.78 -26.17
N LEU A 120 7.03 -1.19 -25.47
CA LEU A 120 8.31 -0.74 -26.02
C LEU A 120 9.46 -1.40 -25.25
N PRO A 121 10.70 -1.38 -25.76
CA PRO A 121 11.83 -2.05 -25.11
C PRO A 121 12.19 -1.44 -23.75
N PHE A 122 11.61 -0.27 -23.43
CA PHE A 122 11.81 0.49 -22.21
C PHE A 122 10.50 0.82 -21.49
N LEU A 123 9.34 0.39 -22.01
CA LEU A 123 8.01 0.72 -21.47
C LEU A 123 7.16 -0.55 -21.32
N ASP A 124 6.78 -0.81 -20.08
CA ASP A 124 5.85 -1.85 -19.67
C ASP A 124 4.53 -1.21 -19.25
N ILE A 125 3.41 -1.81 -19.61
CA ILE A 125 2.09 -1.44 -19.09
C ILE A 125 1.47 -2.63 -18.39
N TYR A 126 0.71 -2.39 -17.32
CA TYR A 126 0.14 -3.49 -16.56
C TYR A 126 -1.15 -3.15 -15.83
N GLY A 127 -1.93 -4.19 -15.55
CA GLY A 127 -3.07 -4.16 -14.62
C GLY A 127 -2.73 -4.91 -13.33
N ILE A 128 -3.36 -4.49 -12.23
CA ILE A 128 -3.19 -5.05 -10.89
C ILE A 128 -4.57 -5.48 -10.37
N LEU A 129 -4.63 -6.66 -9.76
CA LEU A 129 -5.79 -7.13 -8.99
C LEU A 129 -5.29 -7.83 -7.74
N GLY A 130 -5.96 -7.68 -6.60
CA GLY A 130 -5.52 -8.38 -5.41
C GLY A 130 -6.43 -8.24 -4.21
N LEU A 131 -6.06 -8.95 -3.16
CA LEU A 131 -6.73 -8.92 -1.86
C LEU A 131 -5.84 -8.18 -0.86
N VAL A 132 -6.47 -7.38 -0.01
CA VAL A 132 -5.79 -6.55 0.98
C VAL A 132 -6.41 -6.80 2.36
N GLN A 133 -5.56 -6.89 3.37
CA GLN A 133 -5.94 -6.88 4.76
C GLN A 133 -5.16 -5.77 5.46
N ALA A 134 -5.86 -4.92 6.20
CA ALA A 134 -5.23 -3.88 6.98
C ALA A 134 -5.67 -3.96 8.44
N LYS A 135 -4.76 -3.58 9.32
CA LYS A 135 -5.02 -3.41 10.75
C LYS A 135 -4.45 -2.06 11.15
N THR A 136 -5.14 -1.31 12.00
CA THR A 136 -4.59 -0.09 12.60
C THR A 136 -4.74 -0.12 14.09
N ASP A 137 -3.63 0.17 14.75
CA ASP A 137 -3.55 0.37 16.17
C ASP A 137 -3.55 1.89 16.42
N VAL A 138 -4.58 2.35 17.12
CA VAL A 138 -4.72 3.75 17.52
C VAL A 138 -4.43 3.86 19.01
N GLN A 139 -3.46 4.68 19.37
CA GLN A 139 -3.18 5.04 20.75
C GLN A 139 -3.66 6.46 21.00
N ILE A 140 -4.35 6.67 22.13
CA ILE A 140 -4.70 7.99 22.66
C ILE A 140 -3.91 8.16 23.96
N ASN A 141 -3.19 9.27 24.09
CA ASN A 141 -2.36 9.58 25.25
C ASN A 141 -3.08 10.46 26.27
N ALA A 142 -3.99 11.34 25.81
CA ALA A 142 -4.76 12.24 26.66
C ALA A 142 -6.16 12.47 26.08
N PRO A 143 -7.18 12.74 26.92
CA PRO A 143 -7.12 12.92 28.38
C PRO A 143 -7.09 11.63 29.21
N PHE A 144 -7.23 10.47 28.56
CA PHE A 144 -7.07 9.15 29.16
C PHE A 144 -6.26 8.27 28.21
N GLN A 145 -5.50 7.31 28.77
CA GLN A 145 -4.76 6.36 27.96
C GLN A 145 -5.69 5.27 27.45
N PHE A 146 -5.72 5.11 26.13
CA PHE A 146 -6.63 4.19 25.47
C PHE A 146 -5.98 3.60 24.22
N SER A 147 -6.25 2.32 23.97
CA SER A 147 -5.86 1.67 22.71
C SER A 147 -7.06 1.02 22.03
N SER A 148 -7.11 1.15 20.71
CA SER A 148 -8.11 0.52 19.85
C SER A 148 -7.46 -0.12 18.64
N GLU A 149 -8.02 -1.25 18.22
CA GLU A 149 -7.62 -1.98 17.03
C GLU A 149 -8.79 -1.99 16.04
N ALA A 150 -8.55 -1.51 14.82
CA ALA A 150 -9.51 -1.63 13.72
C ALA A 150 -8.94 -2.50 12.59
N LYS A 151 -9.73 -3.49 12.14
CA LYS A 151 -9.36 -4.41 11.03
C LYS A 151 -10.24 -4.17 9.80
N PHE A 152 -9.60 -4.23 8.65
CA PHE A 152 -10.18 -3.99 7.34
C PHE A 152 -9.78 -5.12 6.40
N LYS A 153 -10.72 -5.54 5.56
CA LYS A 153 -10.46 -6.49 4.48
C LYS A 153 -11.05 -5.94 3.20
N GLY A 154 -10.45 -6.31 2.08
CA GLY A 154 -10.96 -5.85 0.81
C GLY A 154 -10.16 -6.30 -0.39
N TYR A 155 -10.40 -5.63 -1.50
CA TYR A 155 -9.74 -5.90 -2.75
C TYR A 155 -9.19 -4.61 -3.35
N THR A 156 -8.16 -4.76 -4.16
CA THR A 156 -7.54 -3.65 -4.87
C THR A 156 -7.52 -3.97 -6.35
N MET A 157 -7.76 -2.96 -7.16
CA MET A 157 -7.55 -3.00 -8.60
C MET A 157 -6.76 -1.79 -9.03
N GLY A 158 -6.01 -1.89 -10.11
CA GLY A 158 -5.17 -0.79 -10.53
C GLY A 158 -4.55 -0.99 -11.88
N MET A 159 -3.84 0.04 -12.31
CA MET A 159 -3.04 0.02 -13.51
C MET A 159 -1.76 0.78 -13.29
N GLY A 160 -0.76 0.49 -14.09
CA GLY A 160 0.48 1.22 -14.01
C GLY A 160 1.39 0.97 -15.20
N THR A 161 2.55 1.60 -15.11
CA THR A 161 3.59 1.50 -16.12
C THR A 161 4.96 1.43 -15.45
N THR A 162 5.85 0.68 -16.07
CA THR A 162 7.26 0.67 -15.70
C THR A 162 8.08 1.24 -16.86
N LEU A 163 8.87 2.26 -16.55
CA LEU A 163 9.96 2.71 -17.40
C LEU A 163 11.25 2.03 -16.96
N ALA A 164 11.98 1.42 -17.89
CA ALA A 164 13.25 0.81 -17.57
C ALA A 164 14.30 1.12 -18.63
N GLY A 165 15.55 1.21 -18.19
CA GLY A 165 16.71 1.37 -19.06
C GLY A 165 17.95 0.73 -18.44
N GLY A 166 18.92 0.37 -19.27
CA GLY A 166 20.18 -0.19 -18.79
C GLY A 166 21.36 0.13 -19.71
N TYR A 167 22.50 0.46 -19.10
CA TYR A 167 23.74 0.74 -19.81
C TYR A 167 24.94 0.24 -18.99
N HIS A 168 25.78 -0.62 -19.59
CA HIS A 168 26.97 -1.19 -18.94
C HIS A 168 26.72 -1.82 -17.56
N GLY A 169 25.61 -2.54 -17.42
CA GLY A 169 25.21 -3.20 -16.17
C GLY A 169 24.47 -2.28 -15.20
N ILE A 170 24.59 -0.95 -15.33
CA ILE A 170 23.75 -0.02 -14.57
C ILE A 170 22.33 -0.09 -15.11
N ILE A 171 21.35 -0.20 -14.22
CA ILE A 171 19.93 -0.25 -14.54
C ILE A 171 19.19 0.87 -13.83
N THR A 172 18.17 1.40 -14.48
CA THR A 172 17.17 2.27 -13.86
C THR A 172 15.78 1.72 -14.14
N ILE A 173 14.92 1.77 -13.13
CA ILE A 173 13.55 1.27 -13.19
C ILE A 173 12.68 2.27 -12.44
N SER A 174 11.76 2.92 -13.12
CA SER A 174 10.77 3.80 -12.50
C SER A 174 9.39 3.20 -12.69
N ASP A 175 8.77 2.85 -11.58
CA ASP A 175 7.42 2.30 -11.58
C ASP A 175 6.40 3.37 -11.19
N ILE A 176 5.30 3.47 -11.93
CA ILE A 176 4.20 4.39 -11.66
C ILE A 176 2.92 3.57 -11.67
N ASN A 177 2.25 3.47 -10.53
CA ASN A 177 0.98 2.76 -10.43
C ASN A 177 -0.09 3.63 -9.78
N TYR A 178 -1.33 3.40 -10.24
CA TYR A 178 -2.53 4.00 -9.69
C TYR A 178 -3.49 2.89 -9.30
N THR A 179 -3.88 2.85 -8.03
CA THR A 179 -4.72 1.79 -7.46
C THR A 179 -5.97 2.36 -6.81
N TRP A 180 -7.03 1.56 -6.87
CA TRP A 180 -8.33 1.75 -6.26
C TRP A 180 -8.53 0.59 -5.29
N THR A 181 -8.49 0.89 -4.00
CA THR A 181 -8.66 -0.12 -2.96
C THR A 181 -10.00 0.06 -2.26
N HIS A 182 -10.84 -0.97 -2.35
CA HIS A 182 -12.11 -1.07 -1.64
C HIS A 182 -11.88 -1.86 -0.36
N LEU A 183 -12.35 -1.36 0.78
CA LEU A 183 -12.26 -2.02 2.07
C LEU A 183 -13.67 -2.08 2.70
N ASP A 184 -13.96 -3.16 3.41
CA ASP A 184 -15.28 -3.50 3.97
C ASP A 184 -15.88 -2.47 4.94
N LYS A 185 -15.05 -1.62 5.55
CA LYS A 185 -15.45 -0.54 6.46
C LYS A 185 -15.06 0.84 5.94
N LEU A 186 -14.84 0.94 4.62
CA LEU A 186 -14.56 2.18 3.88
C LEU A 186 -15.62 2.39 2.78
N ASP A 187 -16.31 3.52 2.75
CA ASP A 187 -17.26 3.81 1.66
C ASP A 187 -16.54 4.35 0.44
N ASP A 188 -15.59 5.26 0.69
CA ASP A 188 -14.80 5.82 -0.38
C ASP A 188 -13.67 4.88 -0.75
N VAL A 189 -13.51 4.73 -2.05
CA VAL A 189 -12.39 4.01 -2.64
C VAL A 189 -11.10 4.74 -2.31
N VAL A 190 -10.16 4.04 -1.67
CA VAL A 190 -8.82 4.57 -1.41
C VAL A 190 -8.05 4.60 -2.72
N LYS A 191 -7.89 5.81 -3.25
CA LYS A 191 -7.13 6.09 -4.47
C LYS A 191 -5.69 6.39 -4.11
N THR A 192 -4.77 5.65 -4.70
CA THR A 192 -3.34 5.79 -4.45
C THR A 192 -2.57 5.94 -5.74
N LEU A 193 -1.76 6.98 -5.84
CA LEU A 193 -0.69 7.10 -6.83
C LEU A 193 0.64 6.75 -6.15
N MET A 194 1.39 5.83 -6.75
CA MET A 194 2.74 5.53 -6.33
C MET A 194 3.74 5.78 -7.44
N LEU A 195 4.90 6.28 -7.06
CA LEU A 195 6.06 6.49 -7.93
C LEU A 195 7.29 5.88 -7.24
N THR A 196 7.91 4.88 -7.86
CA THR A 196 9.12 4.25 -7.31
C THR A 196 10.28 4.25 -8.32
N PRO A 197 11.06 5.33 -8.40
CA PRO A 197 12.36 5.33 -9.08
C PRO A 197 13.37 4.44 -8.36
N ARG A 198 14.11 3.67 -9.16
CA ARG A 198 15.18 2.77 -8.73
C ARG A 198 16.40 2.94 -9.62
N ILE A 199 17.57 2.77 -9.02
CA ILE A 199 18.85 2.68 -9.69
C ILE A 199 19.61 1.47 -9.12
N GLY A 200 20.26 0.71 -9.99
CA GLY A 200 20.90 -0.52 -9.58
C GLY A 200 21.94 -1.02 -10.56
N TYR A 201 22.42 -2.23 -10.30
CA TYR A 201 23.37 -2.93 -11.15
C TYR A 201 22.88 -4.35 -11.43
N ASN A 202 23.05 -4.81 -12.66
CA ASN A 202 22.67 -6.14 -13.11
C ASN A 202 23.92 -6.98 -13.44
N PHE A 203 24.15 -7.99 -12.60
CA PHE A 203 25.20 -8.97 -12.74
C PHE A 203 24.75 -10.06 -13.71
N SER A 204 25.39 -10.10 -14.88
CA SER A 204 25.17 -11.14 -15.90
C SER A 204 26.13 -12.30 -15.69
N PHE A 205 25.63 -13.54 -15.68
CA PHE A 205 26.48 -14.73 -15.61
C PHE A 205 26.94 -15.11 -17.02
N LYS A 206 28.24 -14.96 -17.32
CA LYS A 206 28.80 -15.14 -18.68
C LYS A 206 28.53 -16.52 -19.28
N GLU A 207 28.51 -17.57 -18.47
CA GLU A 207 28.24 -18.95 -18.90
C GLU A 207 26.75 -19.23 -19.12
N HIS A 208 25.87 -18.35 -18.64
CA HIS A 208 24.42 -18.51 -18.67
C HIS A 208 23.74 -17.18 -19.02
N VAL A 209 23.72 -16.84 -20.31
CA VAL A 209 23.15 -15.59 -20.86
C VAL A 209 21.69 -15.27 -20.50
N ASN A 210 20.95 -16.25 -19.96
CA ASN A 210 19.56 -16.10 -19.51
C ASN A 210 19.43 -16.00 -17.98
N LYS A 211 20.53 -16.08 -17.23
CA LYS A 211 20.56 -15.89 -15.77
C LYS A 211 21.16 -14.53 -15.45
N SER A 212 20.58 -13.83 -14.49
CA SER A 212 21.14 -12.56 -14.00
C SER A 212 20.67 -12.25 -12.59
N LEU A 213 21.47 -11.48 -11.87
CA LEU A 213 21.12 -10.93 -10.56
C LEU A 213 21.12 -9.40 -10.67
N ALA A 214 19.96 -8.78 -10.49
CA ALA A 214 19.85 -7.33 -10.38
C ALA A 214 19.73 -6.94 -8.91
N LEU A 215 20.49 -5.94 -8.47
CA LEU A 215 20.38 -5.32 -7.15
C LEU A 215 20.18 -3.82 -7.33
N TRP A 216 19.35 -3.19 -6.51
CA TRP A 216 19.05 -1.76 -6.63
C TRP A 216 18.73 -1.10 -5.30
N LEU A 217 18.81 0.23 -5.33
CA LEU A 217 18.27 1.14 -4.34
C LEU A 217 17.26 2.06 -5.02
N GLY A 218 16.33 2.61 -4.25
CA GLY A 218 15.33 3.52 -4.78
C GLY A 218 14.61 4.28 -3.69
N ALA A 219 13.56 4.98 -4.09
CA ALA A 219 12.63 5.63 -3.18
C ALA A 219 11.21 5.47 -3.69
N THR A 220 10.26 5.18 -2.80
CA THR A 220 8.83 5.08 -3.10
C THR A 220 8.13 6.32 -2.59
N GLY A 221 7.60 7.11 -3.52
CA GLY A 221 6.69 8.22 -3.28
C GLY A 221 5.25 7.69 -3.28
N PHE A 222 4.49 8.06 -2.27
CA PHE A 222 3.17 7.50 -2.02
C PHE A 222 2.16 8.59 -1.72
N TYR A 223 1.16 8.71 -2.59
CA TYR A 223 0.19 9.81 -2.58
C TYR A 223 -1.23 9.25 -2.54
N VAL A 224 -1.94 9.52 -1.44
CA VAL A 224 -3.30 9.02 -1.19
C VAL A 224 -4.22 10.18 -0.89
N ASN A 225 -5.49 10.04 -1.25
CA ASN A 225 -6.53 10.99 -0.86
C ASN A 225 -6.61 11.10 0.67
N GLN A 226 -6.48 12.32 1.20
CA GLN A 226 -6.17 12.59 2.62
C GLN A 226 -7.40 12.75 3.54
N THR A 227 -8.59 12.90 2.96
CA THR A 227 -9.83 13.10 3.72
C THR A 227 -10.50 11.78 4.01
N THR A 228 -10.93 11.59 5.27
CA THR A 228 -11.43 10.33 5.76
C THR A 228 -12.61 10.59 6.71
N SER A 229 -13.80 10.11 6.36
CA SER A 229 -15.03 10.23 7.14
C SER A 229 -15.80 8.93 7.20
N GLY A 230 -16.22 8.48 8.38
CA GLY A 230 -17.37 7.59 8.44
C GLY A 230 -17.78 7.02 9.80
N ALA A 231 -18.41 5.84 9.82
CA ALA A 231 -19.17 5.18 10.84
C ALA A 231 -18.48 3.86 11.21
N ILE A 232 -18.15 3.68 12.46
CA ILE A 232 -17.67 2.39 12.96
C ILE A 232 -18.61 1.95 14.07
N ASP A 233 -18.93 0.66 14.05
CA ASP A 233 -19.60 0.01 15.17
C ASP A 233 -18.65 0.00 16.36
N LEU A 234 -19.10 0.51 17.51
CA LEU A 234 -18.26 0.55 18.71
C LEU A 234 -17.76 -0.85 19.13
N SER A 235 -18.49 -1.91 18.79
CA SER A 235 -18.09 -3.28 19.05
C SER A 235 -16.75 -3.64 18.39
N ASP A 236 -16.47 -3.07 17.22
CA ASP A 236 -15.24 -3.28 16.44
C ASP A 236 -14.01 -2.57 17.03
N LEU A 237 -14.21 -1.46 17.75
CA LEU A 237 -13.10 -0.66 18.29
C LEU A 237 -12.42 -1.29 19.51
N LYS A 238 -12.97 -2.41 20.04
CA LYS A 238 -12.47 -3.12 21.24
C LYS A 238 -11.87 -2.18 22.31
N PRO A 239 -12.66 -1.22 22.80
CA PRO A 239 -12.16 -0.20 23.68
C PRO A 239 -11.59 -0.78 24.98
N GLN A 240 -10.37 -0.39 25.36
CA GLN A 240 -9.77 -0.73 26.66
C GLN A 240 -9.83 0.49 27.59
N MET A 241 -10.91 0.62 28.36
CA MET A 241 -11.11 1.66 29.37
C MET A 241 -11.47 0.99 30.70
N SER A 242 -11.00 1.49 31.85
CA SER A 242 -11.37 0.92 33.15
C SER A 242 -12.78 1.37 33.56
N GLU A 243 -13.52 0.52 34.30
CA GLU A 243 -14.86 0.84 34.80
C GLU A 243 -14.90 2.16 35.58
N GLU A 244 -13.88 2.42 36.40
CA GLU A 244 -13.72 3.67 37.17
C GLU A 244 -13.72 4.91 36.26
N GLN A 245 -12.98 4.86 35.15
CA GLN A 245 -12.93 5.98 34.18
C GLN A 245 -14.28 6.20 33.52
N ILE A 246 -15.02 5.12 33.24
CA ILE A 246 -16.36 5.21 32.66
C ILE A 246 -17.29 5.91 33.65
N ASP A 247 -17.28 5.46 34.91
CA ASP A 247 -18.15 5.98 35.95
C ASP A 247 -17.87 7.45 36.27
N GLU A 248 -16.61 7.89 36.28
CA GLU A 248 -16.25 9.31 36.45
C GLU A 248 -16.80 10.20 35.32
N ILE A 249 -16.82 9.70 34.09
CA ILE A 249 -17.40 10.42 32.94
C ILE A 249 -18.92 10.48 33.09
N LEU A 250 -19.57 9.35 33.41
CA LEU A 250 -21.03 9.26 33.55
C LEU A 250 -21.56 10.09 34.73
N ALA A 251 -20.80 10.15 35.83
CA ALA A 251 -21.08 10.96 37.01
C ALA A 251 -20.68 12.44 36.83
N GLU A 252 -20.06 12.80 35.71
CA GLU A 252 -19.61 14.16 35.39
C GLU A 252 -18.58 14.71 36.40
N THR A 253 -17.82 13.83 37.06
CA THR A 253 -16.83 14.18 38.10
C THR A 253 -15.42 14.33 37.55
N ALA A 254 -15.14 13.80 36.36
CA ALA A 254 -13.83 13.93 35.72
C ALA A 254 -13.51 15.40 35.40
N GLY A 255 -12.43 15.94 35.98
CA GLY A 255 -12.07 17.36 35.84
C GLY A 255 -11.81 17.80 34.39
N TRP A 256 -11.26 16.92 33.55
CA TRP A 256 -11.08 17.19 32.12
C TRP A 256 -12.40 17.15 31.33
N TYR A 257 -13.39 16.39 31.78
CA TYR A 257 -14.71 16.33 31.15
C TYR A 257 -15.48 17.63 31.41
N GLN A 258 -15.33 18.20 32.60
CA GLN A 258 -15.96 19.48 32.96
C GLN A 258 -15.42 20.68 32.17
N SER A 259 -14.19 20.60 31.65
CA SER A 259 -13.61 21.66 30.81
C SER A 259 -14.05 21.59 29.34
N LEU A 260 -14.74 20.53 28.94
CA LEU A 260 -15.27 20.36 27.58
C LEU A 260 -16.45 21.30 27.31
N THR A 261 -16.65 21.64 26.03
CA THR A 261 -17.88 22.32 25.61
C THR A 261 -19.10 21.40 25.77
N LYS A 262 -20.30 21.96 25.94
CA LYS A 262 -21.54 21.16 26.07
C LYS A 262 -21.73 20.13 24.93
N PRO A 263 -21.49 20.47 23.65
CA PRO A 263 -21.57 19.48 22.57
C PRO A 263 -20.55 18.33 22.73
N GLN A 264 -19.33 18.64 23.17
CA GLN A 264 -18.30 17.62 23.42
C GLN A 264 -18.67 16.72 24.60
N GLN A 265 -19.22 17.28 25.68
CA GLN A 265 -19.70 16.51 26.84
C GLN A 265 -20.77 15.48 26.44
N VAL A 266 -21.74 15.88 25.63
CA VAL A 266 -22.80 14.98 25.14
C VAL A 266 -22.20 13.81 24.35
N VAL A 267 -21.24 14.07 23.47
CA VAL A 267 -20.58 13.02 22.67
C VAL A 267 -19.77 12.08 23.57
N VAL A 268 -18.94 12.63 24.46
CA VAL A 268 -18.09 11.83 25.37
C VAL A 268 -18.92 10.97 26.31
N LYS A 269 -20.00 11.51 26.87
CA LYS A 269 -20.91 10.76 27.72
C LYS A 269 -21.58 9.62 26.95
N GLY A 270 -22.03 9.86 25.72
CA GLY A 270 -22.57 8.83 24.84
C GLY A 270 -21.58 7.70 24.54
N ILE A 271 -20.29 8.01 24.34
CA ILE A 271 -19.23 6.98 24.21
C ILE A 271 -19.14 6.16 25.50
N ALA A 272 -19.09 6.82 26.66
CA ALA A 272 -18.96 6.14 27.95
C ALA A 272 -20.16 5.21 28.24
N GLU A 273 -21.39 5.66 27.97
CA GLU A 273 -22.61 4.87 28.10
C GLU A 273 -22.55 3.62 27.21
N ALA A 274 -22.16 3.79 25.95
CA ALA A 274 -22.05 2.71 24.99
C ALA A 274 -20.98 1.66 25.36
N ILE A 275 -19.85 2.11 25.92
CA ILE A 275 -18.83 1.18 26.43
C ILE A 275 -19.37 0.44 27.68
N LYS A 276 -20.06 1.14 28.59
CA LYS A 276 -20.64 0.53 29.80
C LYS A 276 -21.65 -0.55 29.47
N HIS A 277 -22.60 -0.26 28.58
CA HIS A 277 -23.58 -1.24 28.13
C HIS A 277 -22.93 -2.50 27.56
N LYS A 278 -21.84 -2.35 26.79
CA LYS A 278 -21.08 -3.48 26.26
C LYS A 278 -20.39 -4.30 27.35
N LEU A 279 -19.83 -3.66 28.38
CA LEU A 279 -19.25 -4.36 29.54
C LEU A 279 -20.33 -5.13 30.31
N ASP A 280 -21.53 -4.55 30.42
CA ASP A 280 -22.70 -5.17 31.06
C ASP A 280 -23.37 -6.26 30.21
N GLY A 281 -22.86 -6.54 29.00
CA GLY A 281 -23.38 -7.58 28.10
C GLY A 281 -24.70 -7.21 27.43
N LEU A 282 -25.06 -5.92 27.40
CA LEU A 282 -26.26 -5.42 26.74
C LEU A 282 -26.03 -5.31 25.22
N PRO A 283 -27.02 -5.66 24.38
CA PRO A 283 -26.94 -5.44 22.95
C PRO A 283 -27.06 -3.94 22.68
N ASP A 284 -26.07 -3.36 21.99
CA ASP A 284 -26.13 -1.98 21.54
C ASP A 284 -25.66 -1.88 20.08
N ASP A 285 -26.58 -1.50 19.20
CA ASP A 285 -26.34 -1.20 17.79
C ASP A 285 -25.83 0.26 17.66
N ILE A 286 -24.82 0.63 18.44
CA ILE A 286 -24.33 2.02 18.49
C ILE A 286 -23.32 2.26 17.37
N ILE A 287 -23.73 3.13 16.45
CA ILE A 287 -22.92 3.61 15.33
C ILE A 287 -22.25 4.92 15.73
N VAL A 288 -20.91 4.93 15.73
CA VAL A 288 -20.11 6.13 15.97
C VAL A 288 -19.70 6.73 14.64
N ASN A 289 -20.27 7.89 14.30
CA ASN A 289 -19.88 8.67 13.13
C ASN A 289 -18.64 9.52 13.47
N TYR A 290 -17.69 9.66 12.56
CA TYR A 290 -16.49 10.44 12.76
C TYR A 290 -15.93 10.98 11.43
N SER A 291 -15.07 11.99 11.54
CA SER A 291 -14.29 12.55 10.44
C SER A 291 -12.92 12.94 10.95
N LEU A 292 -11.87 12.72 10.17
CA LEU A 292 -10.50 13.11 10.51
C LEU A 292 -9.65 13.26 9.25
N LYS A 293 -8.50 13.91 9.38
CA LYS A 293 -7.46 13.93 8.34
C LYS A 293 -6.30 13.03 8.74
N LYS A 294 -5.79 12.26 7.77
CA LYS A 294 -4.62 11.39 7.95
C LYS A 294 -3.50 11.84 7.04
N ASN A 295 -2.36 12.16 7.63
CA ASN A 295 -1.16 12.50 6.88
C ASN A 295 -0.07 11.47 7.16
N PRO A 296 0.62 10.96 6.11
CA PRO A 296 1.80 10.14 6.34
C PRO A 296 2.87 10.99 7.04
N VAL A 297 3.67 10.36 7.89
CA VAL A 297 4.85 11.04 8.48
C VAL A 297 5.81 11.52 7.38
N SER A 298 5.92 10.76 6.28
CA SER A 298 6.61 11.15 5.05
C SER A 298 5.90 10.60 3.83
N HIS A 299 5.87 11.38 2.75
CA HIS A 299 5.42 10.89 1.44
C HIS A 299 6.41 9.93 0.77
N TRP A 300 7.67 9.93 1.22
CA TRP A 300 8.76 9.14 0.65
C TRP A 300 9.34 8.16 1.66
N SER A 301 9.62 6.95 1.18
CA SER A 301 10.38 5.90 1.88
C SER A 301 11.50 5.40 0.97
N LEU A 302 12.64 4.99 1.54
CA LEU A 302 13.70 4.37 0.76
C LEU A 302 13.39 2.89 0.54
N VAL A 303 13.92 2.34 -0.56
CA VAL A 303 13.79 0.92 -0.86
C VAL A 303 15.14 0.34 -1.28
N ALA A 304 15.38 -0.91 -0.90
CA ALA A 304 16.49 -1.72 -1.38
C ALA A 304 15.92 -3.07 -1.84
N GLY A 305 16.36 -3.55 -3.00
CA GLY A 305 15.78 -4.76 -3.55
C GLY A 305 16.71 -5.50 -4.49
N GLY A 306 16.25 -6.67 -4.87
CA GLY A 306 16.94 -7.51 -5.83
C GLY A 306 15.99 -8.41 -6.61
N GLN A 307 16.43 -8.81 -7.79
CA GLN A 307 15.74 -9.75 -8.66
C GLN A 307 16.74 -10.78 -9.17
N TYR A 308 16.38 -12.05 -9.02
CA TYR A 308 17.11 -13.14 -9.63
C TYR A 308 16.30 -13.70 -10.80
N GLN A 309 16.92 -13.74 -11.98
CA GLN A 309 16.37 -14.36 -13.16
C GLN A 309 16.96 -15.77 -13.32
N PHE A 310 16.11 -16.79 -13.25
CA PHE A 310 16.53 -18.18 -13.45
C PHE A 310 16.66 -18.52 -14.94
N ASN A 311 15.78 -17.96 -15.76
CA ASN A 311 15.73 -18.11 -17.21
C ASN A 311 14.83 -17.02 -17.81
N LYS A 312 14.60 -17.03 -19.14
CA LYS A 312 13.73 -16.02 -19.80
C LYS A 312 12.28 -15.97 -19.32
N ARG A 313 11.81 -16.99 -18.58
CA ARG A 313 10.43 -17.10 -18.10
C ARG A 313 10.33 -16.79 -16.63
N TRP A 314 11.20 -17.37 -15.81
CA TRP A 314 11.07 -17.33 -14.36
C TRP A 314 12.01 -16.31 -13.72
N GLN A 315 11.44 -15.44 -12.91
CA GLN A 315 12.14 -14.45 -12.08
C GLN A 315 11.54 -14.45 -10.67
N VAL A 316 12.37 -14.23 -9.67
CA VAL A 316 11.94 -13.92 -8.30
C VAL A 316 12.52 -12.58 -7.88
N ARG A 317 11.79 -11.89 -7.02
CA ARG A 317 12.17 -10.57 -6.54
C ARG A 317 11.84 -10.41 -5.07
N THR A 318 12.66 -9.61 -4.41
CA THR A 318 12.38 -9.09 -3.09
C THR A 318 12.73 -7.60 -3.03
N GLU A 319 11.96 -6.82 -2.29
CA GLU A 319 12.25 -5.42 -2.00
C GLU A 319 11.88 -5.11 -0.55
N VAL A 320 12.76 -4.44 0.17
CA VAL A 320 12.54 -3.96 1.53
C VAL A 320 12.45 -2.44 1.51
N GLY A 321 11.35 -1.90 2.02
CA GLY A 321 11.17 -0.48 2.28
C GLY A 321 11.59 -0.13 3.69
N PHE A 322 12.29 0.99 3.85
CA PHE A 322 12.79 1.50 5.12
C PHE A 322 12.90 3.04 5.09
N LEU A 323 12.98 3.65 6.28
CA LEU A 323 13.00 5.10 6.48
C LEU A 323 11.72 5.83 6.01
N GLY A 324 11.48 7.04 6.53
CA GLY A 324 10.29 7.82 6.20
C GLY A 324 9.01 7.35 6.91
N GLY A 325 9.12 6.74 8.09
CA GLY A 325 7.96 6.28 8.87
C GLY A 325 7.24 5.07 8.26
N ARG A 326 7.88 4.38 7.30
CA ARG A 326 7.35 3.18 6.65
C ARG A 326 8.41 2.09 6.61
N THR A 327 7.99 0.87 6.93
CA THR A 327 8.76 -0.35 6.71
C THR A 327 7.92 -1.31 5.89
N SER A 328 8.46 -1.86 4.81
CA SER A 328 7.73 -2.83 3.98
C SER A 328 8.64 -3.96 3.50
N LEU A 329 8.01 -5.08 3.14
CA LEU A 329 8.63 -6.22 2.48
C LEU A 329 7.71 -6.64 1.33
N LEU A 330 8.28 -6.71 0.14
CA LEU A 330 7.68 -7.29 -1.07
C LEU A 330 8.41 -8.59 -1.40
N LEU A 331 7.64 -9.64 -1.67
CA LEU A 331 8.11 -10.87 -2.30
C LEU A 331 7.33 -11.11 -3.58
N SER A 332 8.02 -11.38 -4.69
CA SER A 332 7.37 -11.59 -5.98
C SER A 332 7.89 -12.81 -6.72
N GLY A 333 6.98 -13.55 -7.33
CA GLY A 333 7.27 -14.55 -8.36
C GLY A 333 6.72 -14.08 -9.70
N ASN A 334 7.53 -14.13 -10.75
CA ASN A 334 7.17 -13.63 -12.07
C ASN A 334 7.41 -14.69 -13.15
N TYR A 335 6.41 -14.85 -14.01
CA TYR A 335 6.44 -15.72 -15.18
C TYR A 335 6.22 -14.91 -16.46
N ARG A 336 7.11 -15.06 -17.44
CA ARG A 336 7.03 -14.38 -18.74
C ARG A 336 6.91 -15.36 -19.92
N TRP A 337 6.15 -14.98 -20.95
CA TRP A 337 5.95 -15.78 -22.15
C TRP A 337 5.82 -14.95 -23.42
N ARG A 338 5.89 -15.67 -24.55
CA ARG A 338 5.86 -15.13 -25.91
C ARG A 338 4.41 -14.91 -26.36
N TRP A 339 4.17 -13.84 -27.12
CA TRP A 339 2.93 -13.57 -27.84
C TRP A 339 3.27 -13.13 -29.26
#